data_AF-A0A1H6J302-F1
#
_entry.id   AF-A0A1H6J302-F1
#
_cell.length_a   1.000
_cell.length_b   1.000
_cell.length_c   1.000
_cell.angle_alpha   90.00
_cell.angle_beta   90.00
_cell.angle_gamma   90.00
#
_symmetry.space_group_name_H-M   'P 1'
#
loop_
_entity.id
_entity.type
_entity.pdbx_description
1 polymer ?
#
loop_
_entity_poly.entity_id
_entity_poly.type
_entity_poly.pdbx_seq_one_letter_code
_entity_poly.pdbx_strand_id
1 'polypeptide(L)'
;MSKNKNENKNKNVNKNKKVIVSFLLSTEVFALTVMPEIRTTIPINNTDTTRIKCVHGQINSMDYSDGTGLIAKVDKSNRYAIISFQQLDTGLERKIINNKVNLGIGCGAEYYQMILDPQNMKSKTILLQQTWLELISKKSNKDNKNKTFEQL
;
A
#
# COMPACT_ATOMS: atom_id res chain seq x y z
N MET A 1 8.42 85.82 8.34
CA MET A 1 7.05 85.81 8.89
C MET A 1 6.25 84.75 8.13
N SER A 2 5.70 83.75 8.84
CA SER A 2 4.63 82.81 8.45
C SER A 2 4.92 81.75 7.35
N LYS A 3 4.98 80.44 7.72
CA LYS A 3 3.90 79.39 7.65
C LYS A 3 3.71 78.86 6.21
N ASN A 4 3.47 77.59 5.86
CA ASN A 4 3.12 76.35 6.55
C ASN A 4 3.09 75.19 5.52
N LYS A 5 3.14 73.93 6.00
CA LYS A 5 2.54 72.68 5.44
C LYS A 5 3.05 72.16 4.08
N ASN A 6 3.24 70.85 3.84
CA ASN A 6 2.63 69.65 4.44
C ASN A 6 3.59 68.45 4.37
N GLU A 7 3.58 67.65 5.44
CA GLU A 7 4.22 66.35 5.56
C GLU A 7 3.59 65.31 4.61
N ASN A 8 4.41 64.59 3.85
CA ASN A 8 4.01 63.37 3.17
C ASN A 8 4.50 62.17 3.98
N LYS A 9 3.63 61.59 4.81
CA LYS A 9 3.84 60.28 5.44
C LYS A 9 3.52 59.19 4.42
N ASN A 10 4.52 58.50 3.91
CA ASN A 10 4.30 57.19 3.31
C ASN A 10 4.95 56.12 4.20
N LYS A 11 4.08 55.31 4.82
CA LYS A 11 4.41 54.31 5.82
C LYS A 11 5.14 53.12 5.19
N ASN A 12 6.29 52.81 5.76
CA ASN A 12 6.96 51.52 5.66
C ASN A 12 6.01 50.40 6.08
N VAL A 13 5.75 49.43 5.18
CA VAL A 13 5.20 48.12 5.55
C VAL A 13 6.18 47.06 5.07
N ASN A 14 7.08 46.70 5.99
CA ASN A 14 8.05 45.64 5.83
C ASN A 14 7.32 44.28 5.90
N LYS A 15 7.07 43.65 4.75
CA LYS A 15 6.47 42.30 4.67
C LYS A 15 7.57 41.25 4.83
N ASN A 16 7.81 40.82 6.05
CA ASN A 16 8.57 39.60 6.33
C ASN A 16 7.79 38.39 5.81
N LYS A 17 8.06 38.00 4.55
CA LYS A 17 7.53 36.80 3.92
C LYS A 17 8.22 35.59 4.56
N LYS A 18 7.61 35.04 5.61
CA LYS A 18 8.05 33.80 6.25
C LYS A 18 7.82 32.66 5.24
N VAL A 19 8.88 32.26 4.55
CA VAL A 19 8.86 31.11 3.64
C VAL A 19 8.72 29.87 4.52
N ILE A 20 7.51 29.31 4.58
CA ILE A 20 7.28 27.99 5.15
C ILE A 20 7.81 27.00 4.12
N VAL A 21 9.03 26.51 4.33
CA VAL A 21 9.57 25.37 3.60
C VAL A 21 8.81 24.15 4.12
N SER A 22 7.73 23.80 3.44
CA SER A 22 7.02 22.55 3.67
C SER A 22 7.93 21.41 3.19
N PHE A 23 8.75 20.88 4.09
CA PHE A 23 9.44 19.61 3.88
C PHE A 23 8.37 18.52 3.75
N LEU A 24 8.06 18.15 2.50
CA LEU A 24 7.33 16.92 2.21
C LEU A 24 8.25 15.77 2.64
N LEU A 25 8.01 15.25 3.84
CA LEU A 25 8.53 13.95 4.26
C LEU A 25 7.94 12.91 3.29
N SER A 26 8.69 12.55 2.25
CA SER A 26 8.39 11.39 1.43
C SER A 26 8.54 10.17 2.32
N THR A 27 7.44 9.71 2.90
CA THR A 27 7.43 8.37 3.51
C THR A 27 7.66 7.39 2.37
N GLU A 28 8.83 6.76 2.33
CA GLU A 28 9.06 5.63 1.44
C GLU A 28 8.05 4.54 1.81
N VAL A 29 6.98 4.44 1.02
CA VAL A 29 6.04 3.33 1.12
C VAL A 29 6.76 2.14 0.52
N PHE A 30 7.38 1.32 1.36
CA PHE A 30 7.96 0.05 0.94
C PHE A 30 6.80 -0.85 0.49
N ALA A 31 6.68 -0.99 -0.82
CA ALA A 31 5.73 -1.89 -1.45
C ALA A 31 6.50 -3.03 -2.12
N LEU A 32 6.16 -4.28 -1.80
CA LEU A 32 6.69 -5.46 -2.49
C LEU A 32 5.66 -5.93 -3.52
N THR A 33 6.09 -6.22 -4.75
CA THR A 33 5.22 -6.77 -5.79
C THR A 33 5.28 -8.30 -5.83
N VAL A 34 4.15 -8.94 -6.10
CA VAL A 34 4.03 -10.40 -6.23
C VAL A 34 3.21 -10.72 -7.47
N MET A 35 3.65 -11.71 -8.23
CA MET A 35 3.00 -12.23 -9.43
C MET A 35 2.19 -13.50 -9.10
N PRO A 36 1.10 -13.81 -9.82
CA PRO A 36 0.20 -14.91 -9.48
C PRO A 36 0.83 -16.31 -9.63
N GLU A 37 1.61 -16.52 -10.70
CA GLU A 37 2.09 -17.87 -11.08
C GLU A 37 3.35 -18.34 -10.35
N ILE A 38 4.02 -17.44 -9.60
CA ILE A 38 5.31 -17.75 -8.98
C ILE A 38 5.15 -17.73 -7.46
N ARG A 39 5.37 -18.89 -6.84
CA ARG A 39 5.40 -18.99 -5.39
C ARG A 39 6.56 -18.16 -4.82
N THR A 40 6.22 -17.06 -4.16
CA THR A 40 7.20 -16.09 -3.66
C THR A 40 7.32 -16.16 -2.15
N THR A 41 8.55 -16.28 -1.62
CA THR A 41 8.77 -16.13 -0.18
C THR A 41 8.92 -14.66 0.16
N ILE A 42 8.14 -14.19 1.14
CA ILE A 42 8.04 -12.77 1.47
C ILE A 42 8.38 -12.57 2.95
N PRO A 43 9.47 -11.87 3.28
CA PRO A 43 9.74 -11.50 4.66
C PRO A 43 8.68 -10.48 5.10
N ILE A 44 8.00 -10.71 6.23
CA ILE A 44 6.96 -9.81 6.75
C ILE A 44 7.13 -9.54 8.24
N ASN A 45 6.60 -8.42 8.71
CA ASN A 45 6.67 -8.07 10.13
C ASN A 45 5.90 -9.12 10.96
N ASN A 46 6.55 -9.64 12.00
CA ASN A 46 5.99 -10.62 12.92
C ASN A 46 5.30 -10.00 14.16
N THR A 47 5.43 -8.69 14.37
CA THR A 47 4.88 -7.97 15.52
C THR A 47 3.75 -7.01 15.21
N ASP A 48 3.54 -6.67 13.94
CA ASP A 48 2.55 -5.70 13.48
C ASP A 48 1.86 -6.19 12.20
N THR A 49 0.84 -5.45 11.78
CA THR A 49 0.01 -5.76 10.64
C THR A 49 0.73 -5.49 9.31
N THR A 50 0.55 -6.41 8.37
CA THR A 50 0.95 -6.25 6.96
C THR A 50 -0.30 -6.16 6.10
N ARG A 51 -0.31 -5.22 5.15
CA ARG A 51 -1.42 -5.07 4.19
C ARG A 51 -1.08 -5.77 2.89
N ILE A 52 -2.02 -6.54 2.36
CA ILE A 52 -1.93 -7.15 1.02
C ILE A 52 -3.02 -6.54 0.16
N LYS A 53 -2.68 -6.04 -1.02
CA LYS A 53 -3.60 -5.33 -1.90
C LYS A 53 -3.56 -5.92 -3.30
N CYS A 54 -4.72 -6.26 -3.85
CA CYS A 54 -4.86 -6.46 -5.29
C CYS A 54 -4.72 -5.10 -5.97
N VAL A 55 -3.71 -4.93 -6.83
CA VAL A 55 -3.57 -3.69 -7.62
C VAL A 55 -4.71 -3.58 -8.63
N HIS A 56 -5.19 -4.73 -9.09
CA HIS A 56 -6.29 -4.85 -10.04
C HIS A 56 -7.31 -5.86 -9.51
N GLY A 57 -8.58 -5.45 -9.44
CA GLY A 57 -9.67 -6.29 -8.95
C GLY A 57 -9.85 -6.25 -7.42
N GLN A 58 -10.59 -7.24 -6.94
CA GLN A 58 -10.93 -7.43 -5.53
C GLN A 58 -10.47 -8.82 -5.09
N ILE A 59 -10.18 -8.93 -3.80
CA ILE A 59 -9.93 -10.20 -3.13
C ILE A 59 -11.25 -10.98 -3.14
N ASN A 60 -11.23 -12.16 -3.75
CA ASN A 60 -12.38 -13.06 -3.82
C ASN A 60 -12.16 -14.38 -3.09
N SER A 61 -10.91 -14.75 -2.81
CA SER A 61 -10.57 -15.89 -1.97
C SER A 61 -9.29 -15.63 -1.18
N MET A 62 -9.15 -16.34 -0.06
CA MET A 62 -7.93 -16.36 0.73
C MET A 62 -7.84 -17.68 1.48
N ASP A 63 -6.72 -18.37 1.31
CA ASP A 63 -6.54 -19.73 1.79
C ASP A 63 -5.21 -19.83 2.55
N TYR A 64 -5.26 -20.33 3.78
CA TYR A 64 -4.09 -20.62 4.60
C TYR A 64 -4.43 -21.73 5.59
N SER A 65 -3.41 -22.45 6.07
CA SER A 65 -3.62 -23.52 7.03
C SER A 65 -3.90 -22.97 8.43
N ASP A 66 -4.89 -23.55 9.10
CA ASP A 66 -5.18 -23.30 10.51
C ASP A 66 -4.01 -23.69 11.41
N GLY A 67 -3.95 -23.12 12.62
CA GLY A 67 -2.93 -23.44 13.63
C GLY A 67 -1.53 -22.88 13.32
N THR A 68 -1.38 -22.08 12.26
CA THR A 68 -0.12 -21.44 11.89
C THR A 68 0.19 -20.16 12.68
N GLY A 69 -0.76 -19.69 13.50
CA GLY A 69 -0.66 -18.40 14.20
C GLY A 69 -0.89 -17.19 13.30
N LEU A 70 -1.13 -17.40 11.99
CA LEU A 70 -1.53 -16.33 11.08
C LEU A 70 -2.97 -15.91 11.39
N ILE A 71 -3.15 -14.61 11.59
CA ILE A 71 -4.45 -13.96 11.66
C ILE A 71 -4.60 -13.18 10.37
N ALA A 72 -5.65 -13.46 9.60
CA ALA A 72 -5.91 -12.78 8.34
C ALA A 72 -7.37 -12.32 8.25
N LYS A 73 -7.57 -11.12 7.71
CA LYS A 73 -8.90 -10.54 7.49
C LYS A 73 -8.95 -9.76 6.18
N VAL A 74 -9.98 -10.02 5.38
CA VAL A 74 -10.31 -9.18 4.22
C VAL A 74 -11.09 -7.96 4.68
N ASP A 75 -10.71 -6.78 4.21
CA ASP A 75 -11.45 -5.55 4.44
C ASP A 75 -12.84 -5.58 3.78
N LYS A 76 -13.80 -4.82 4.30
CA LYS A 76 -15.17 -4.73 3.76
C LYS A 76 -15.23 -4.35 2.29
N SER A 77 -14.25 -3.59 1.78
CA SER A 77 -14.20 -3.22 0.35
C SER A 77 -13.64 -4.32 -0.55
N ASN A 78 -13.18 -5.44 0.04
CA ASN A 78 -12.43 -6.51 -0.63
C ASN A 78 -11.19 -6.02 -1.38
N ARG A 79 -10.70 -4.80 -1.12
CA ARG A 79 -9.53 -4.24 -1.84
C ARG A 79 -8.20 -4.60 -1.18
N TYR A 80 -8.23 -4.93 0.10
CA TYR A 80 -7.04 -5.31 0.85
C TYR A 80 -7.34 -6.35 1.91
N ALA A 81 -6.36 -7.19 2.17
CA ALA A 81 -6.29 -8.05 3.34
C ALA A 81 -5.33 -7.43 4.35
N ILE A 82 -5.63 -7.62 5.62
CA ILE A 82 -4.77 -7.30 6.74
C ILE A 82 -4.37 -8.63 7.36
N ILE A 83 -3.06 -8.85 7.50
CA ILE A 83 -2.50 -10.03 8.13
C ILE A 83 -1.62 -9.64 9.31
N SER A 84 -1.52 -10.52 10.30
CA SER A 84 -0.61 -10.39 11.46
C SER A 84 -0.34 -11.76 12.07
N PHE A 85 0.69 -11.89 12.90
CA PHE A 85 0.94 -13.11 13.66
C PHE A 85 0.48 -12.99 15.10
N GLN A 86 -0.08 -14.08 15.61
CA GLN A 86 -0.43 -14.21 17.01
C GLN A 86 0.83 -14.13 17.87
N GLN A 87 0.74 -13.33 18.92
CA GLN A 87 1.73 -13.25 19.99
C GLN A 87 1.15 -14.00 21.18
N LEU A 88 1.88 -15.00 21.68
CA LEU A 88 1.53 -15.71 22.90
C LEU A 88 2.14 -14.93 24.07
N ASP A 89 1.28 -14.39 24.93
CA ASP A 89 1.71 -13.73 26.16
C ASP A 89 1.41 -14.68 27.33
N THR A 90 2.47 -15.19 27.96
CA THR A 90 2.36 -16.09 29.12
C THR A 90 2.38 -15.34 30.44
N GLY A 91 2.45 -14.00 30.41
CA GLY A 91 2.63 -13.14 31.58
C GLY A 91 4.08 -13.05 32.08
N LEU A 92 4.94 -14.01 31.74
CA LEU A 92 6.39 -13.99 32.00
C LEU A 92 7.19 -13.63 30.74
N GLU A 93 6.77 -14.19 29.61
CA GLU A 93 7.41 -13.97 28.31
C GLU A 93 6.37 -13.84 27.20
N ARG A 94 6.69 -12.99 26.22
CA ARG A 94 5.96 -12.87 24.96
C ARG A 94 6.67 -13.68 23.88
N LYS A 95 6.05 -14.78 23.46
CA LYS A 95 6.55 -15.62 22.36
C LYS A 95 5.84 -15.29 21.06
N ILE A 96 6.61 -14.93 20.04
CA ILE A 96 6.08 -14.69 18.69
C ILE A 96 6.10 -16.01 17.91
N ILE A 97 4.97 -16.37 17.30
CA ILE A 97 4.91 -17.53 16.40
C ILE A 97 5.50 -17.12 15.05
N ASN A 98 6.75 -17.53 14.78
CA ASN A 98 7.52 -17.15 13.60
C ASN A 98 7.62 -18.26 12.54
N ASN A 99 6.65 -19.17 12.51
CA ASN A 99 6.66 -20.23 11.50
C ASN A 99 6.31 -19.65 10.13
N LYS A 100 6.97 -20.14 9.08
CA LYS A 100 6.61 -19.80 7.71
C LYS A 100 5.20 -20.29 7.40
N VAL A 101 4.41 -19.47 6.71
CA VAL A 101 3.00 -19.79 6.40
C VAL A 101 2.75 -19.70 4.92
N ASN A 102 2.09 -20.72 4.37
CA ASN A 102 1.59 -20.67 3.01
C ASN A 102 0.30 -19.87 2.98
N LEU A 103 0.27 -18.86 2.12
CA LEU A 103 -0.89 -18.02 1.90
C LEU A 103 -1.24 -18.01 0.40
N GLY A 104 -2.45 -18.41 0.10
CA GLY A 104 -3.10 -18.25 -1.19
C GLY A 104 -4.05 -17.04 -1.16
N ILE A 105 -4.03 -16.22 -2.20
CA ILE A 105 -5.01 -15.13 -2.39
C ILE A 105 -5.51 -15.14 -3.82
N GLY A 106 -6.83 -15.19 -4.00
CA GLY A 106 -7.48 -14.86 -5.26
C GLY A 106 -7.68 -13.35 -5.39
N CYS A 107 -7.26 -12.77 -6.52
CA CYS A 107 -7.56 -11.40 -6.93
C CYS A 107 -8.23 -11.40 -8.31
N GLY A 108 -9.55 -11.34 -8.36
CA GLY A 108 -10.29 -11.45 -9.62
C GLY A 108 -10.10 -12.82 -10.27
N ALA A 109 -9.50 -12.86 -11.46
CA ALA A 109 -9.23 -14.12 -12.18
C ALA A 109 -7.86 -14.76 -11.84
N GLU A 110 -7.04 -14.05 -11.06
CA GLU A 110 -5.67 -14.44 -10.77
C GLU A 110 -5.55 -15.02 -9.36
N TYR A 111 -4.67 -16.00 -9.17
CA TYR A 111 -4.41 -16.62 -7.87
C TYR A 111 -2.93 -16.51 -7.52
N TYR A 112 -2.62 -16.04 -6.32
CA TYR A 112 -1.27 -15.73 -5.85
C TYR A 112 -0.90 -16.69 -4.73
N GLN A 113 0.21 -17.40 -4.89
CA GLN A 113 0.75 -18.27 -3.86
C GLN A 113 1.99 -17.64 -3.23
N MET A 114 2.01 -17.51 -1.91
CA MET A 114 3.10 -16.89 -1.17
C MET A 114 3.50 -17.75 0.03
N ILE A 115 4.78 -17.66 0.40
CA ILE A 115 5.27 -18.14 1.69
C ILE A 115 5.59 -16.90 2.52
N LEU A 116 4.81 -16.66 3.55
CA LEU A 116 5.08 -15.60 4.52
C LEU A 116 6.21 -16.05 5.45
N ASP A 117 7.24 -15.22 5.57
CA ASP A 117 8.40 -15.45 6.42
C ASP A 117 8.45 -14.38 7.53
N PRO A 118 7.97 -14.68 8.75
CA PRO A 118 7.86 -13.68 9.81
C PRO A 118 9.24 -13.26 10.33
N GLN A 119 9.52 -11.96 10.32
CA GLN A 119 10.79 -11.37 10.75
C GLN A 119 10.55 -10.09 11.56
N ASN A 120 11.51 -9.75 12.43
CA ASN A 120 11.52 -8.46 13.12
C ASN A 120 11.98 -7.36 12.14
N MET A 121 11.03 -6.76 11.44
CA MET A 121 11.26 -5.75 10.42
C MET A 121 10.11 -4.74 10.39
N LYS A 122 10.29 -3.61 9.71
CA LYS A 122 9.19 -2.65 9.51
C LYS A 122 8.08 -3.27 8.65
N SER A 123 6.84 -2.95 8.99
CA SER A 123 5.66 -3.32 8.21
C SER A 123 5.71 -2.74 6.81
N LYS A 124 5.22 -3.50 5.83
CA LYS A 124 5.18 -3.10 4.42
C LYS A 124 3.83 -3.46 3.79
N THR A 125 3.56 -2.90 2.62
CA THR A 125 2.41 -3.32 1.82
C THR A 125 2.86 -4.30 0.75
N ILE A 126 2.12 -5.38 0.56
CA ILE A 126 2.32 -6.33 -0.54
C ILE A 126 1.29 -6.00 -1.63
N LEU A 127 1.78 -5.81 -2.85
CA LEU A 127 0.99 -5.49 -4.04
C LEU A 127 0.93 -6.72 -4.94
N LEU A 128 -0.26 -7.27 -5.11
CA LEU A 128 -0.54 -8.38 -6.02
C LEU A 128 -0.84 -7.77 -7.39
N GLN A 129 0.07 -7.93 -8.36
CA GLN A 129 -0.10 -7.39 -9.71
C GLN A 129 -0.43 -8.47 -10.73
N GLN A 130 -1.20 -8.09 -11.74
CA GLN A 130 -1.53 -8.97 -12.86
C GLN A 130 -0.28 -9.33 -13.66
N THR A 131 -0.38 -10.44 -14.39
CA THR A 131 0.64 -10.80 -15.37
C THR A 131 0.77 -9.70 -16.43
N TRP A 132 1.98 -9.53 -16.97
CA TRP A 132 2.23 -8.55 -18.04
C TRP A 132 1.40 -8.84 -19.29
N LEU A 133 1.11 -10.11 -19.57
CA LEU A 133 0.29 -10.56 -20.69
C LEU A 133 -1.16 -10.10 -20.57
N GLU A 134 -1.76 -10.18 -19.38
CA GLU A 134 -3.11 -9.64 -19.15
C GLU A 134 -3.16 -8.12 -19.35
N LEU A 135 -2.13 -7.39 -18.89
CA LEU A 135 -2.06 -5.93 -19.04
C LEU A 135 -2.04 -5.52 -20.52
N ILE A 136 -1.27 -6.24 -21.36
CA ILE A 136 -1.22 -6.00 -22.80
C ILE A 136 -2.57 -6.33 -23.46
N SER A 137 -3.18 -7.47 -23.11
CA SER A 137 -4.48 -7.90 -23.67
C SER A 137 -5.59 -6.88 -23.39
N LYS A 138 -5.69 -6.39 -22.14
CA LYS A 138 -6.67 -5.37 -21.75
C LYS A 138 -6.44 -4.04 -22.47
N LYS A 139 -5.18 -3.65 -22.67
CA LYS A 139 -4.83 -2.44 -23.44
C LYS A 139 -5.25 -2.55 -24.90
N SER A 140 -4.91 -3.66 -25.58
CA SER A 140 -5.28 -3.89 -26.98
C SER A 140 -6.80 -3.88 -27.20
N ASN A 141 -7.57 -4.53 -26.31
CA ASN A 141 -9.03 -4.52 -26.39
C ASN A 141 -9.66 -3.14 -26.18
N LYS A 142 -9.06 -2.30 -25.31
CA LYS A 142 -9.51 -0.93 -25.10
C LYS A 142 -9.22 -0.04 -26.31
N ASP A 143 -8.04 -0.18 -26.91
CA ASP A 143 -7.65 0.56 -28.10
C ASP A 143 -8.52 0.19 -29.32
N ASN A 144 -8.89 -1.08 -29.46
CA ASN A 144 -9.79 -1.55 -30.52
C ASN A 144 -11.23 -1.02 -30.35
N LYS A 145 -11.75 -0.97 -29.12
CA LYS A 145 -13.06 -0.36 -28.85
C LYS A 145 -13.07 1.13 -29.23
N ASN A 146 -12.06 1.89 -28.82
CA ASN A 146 -11.99 3.32 -29.13
C ASN A 146 -11.91 3.60 -30.64
N LYS A 147 -11.18 2.78 -31.41
CA LYS A 147 -11.16 2.89 -32.88
C LYS A 147 -12.53 2.63 -33.54
N THR A 148 -13.36 1.79 -32.93
CA THR A 148 -14.71 1.50 -33.45
C THR A 148 -15.68 2.66 -33.19
N PHE A 149 -15.45 3.44 -32.12
CA PHE A 149 -16.26 4.64 -31.80
C PHE A 149 -15.81 5.90 -32.54
N GLU A 150 -14.56 5.99 -33.02
CA GLU A 150 -14.10 7.08 -33.89
C GLU A 150 -14.45 6.88 -35.37
N GLN A 151 -15.02 5.72 -35.73
CA GLN A 151 -15.43 5.37 -37.10
C GLN A 151 -16.95 5.40 -37.32
N LEU A 152 -17.72 5.94 -36.37
CA LEU A 152 -19.15 6.23 -36.45
C LEU A 152 -19.38 7.75 -36.35
#